data_AF-A0A8C6AS51-F1
#
_entry.id   AF-A0A8C6AS51-F1
#
_cell.length_a   1.000
_cell.length_b   1.000
_cell.length_c   1.000
_cell.angle_alpha   90.00
_cell.angle_beta   90.00
_cell.angle_gamma   90.00
#
_symmetry.space_group_name_H-M   'P 1'
#
loop_
_entity.id
_entity.type
_entity.pdbx_description
1 polymer ?
#
loop_
_entity_poly.entity_id
_entity_poly.type
_entity_poly.pdbx_seq_one_letter_code
_entity_poly.pdbx_strand_id
1 'polypeptide(L)'
;MDIIFGRNKKEQLEPLRARVTGKIPAWLQGTLLRNGPGMHTVGETRYNHWFRWPGLAPQLHNQRRSKYLRSDTYNANIEANRIVVSEFGTMAYPDPCKNIFSKAFSYLSHTIPDFTDNCLINIMKCGEDFCATTETNYIRKINPQTLETLEKVDYRKHVAVNLATSHPHYDDAGNVLNIGTSIVDKRKTKYVIFKIPATVSGGGKKGLSPLKHMEVFCSIASHSLLSPSYYHSFGVTESYIVFLEQPFKMDILKMATAYLQGASWASCLAFHREDKTYIHIIDQRTRKSVLTKFYTDPMVVFHHVNAYEEDSCLLFDVTAYEDSSLYQLFYLANLKKSFEENSRLTSVPALKRFAVPLHMDKNAETGSNLIKLSSTTARALKEEEDQVYCQPELLYEGLELPRINYAHNGKRYRYVFAAEVQWNIKYDILTKSSLKWGEVHCWPAEPVFVPTPGAEDEDHEMPCPPPRDAKEGTTSLGGAAHAYGEGQAAPC
;
A
#
# COMPACT_ATOMS: atom_id res chain seq x y z
N MET A 1 28.69 -5.16 -2.96
CA MET A 1 27.25 -4.96 -2.64
C MET A 1 27.14 -4.55 -1.18
N ASP A 2 27.33 -3.28 -0.91
CA ASP A 2 27.10 -2.76 0.42
C ASP A 2 25.61 -2.86 0.76
N ILE A 3 25.36 -3.34 1.96
CA ILE A 3 24.13 -3.98 2.37
C ILE A 3 23.02 -2.91 2.52
N ILE A 4 22.21 -2.68 1.49
CA ILE A 4 20.95 -1.91 1.59
C ILE A 4 20.09 -2.48 2.72
N PHE A 5 20.15 -3.79 2.94
CA PHE A 5 19.30 -4.56 3.85
C PHE A 5 20.09 -5.26 4.97
N GLY A 6 20.52 -4.55 6.02
CA GLY A 6 21.25 -5.24 7.09
C GLY A 6 21.91 -4.41 8.18
N ARG A 7 21.73 -3.10 8.20
CA ARG A 7 22.16 -2.25 9.32
C ARG A 7 21.04 -1.30 9.72
N ASN A 8 20.79 -1.19 11.02
CA ASN A 8 19.88 -0.19 11.57
C ASN A 8 20.33 1.20 11.08
N LYS A 9 19.39 1.98 10.54
CA LYS A 9 19.66 3.36 10.14
C LYS A 9 19.75 4.22 11.40
N LYS A 10 20.63 5.21 11.39
CA LYS A 10 20.66 6.23 12.46
C LYS A 10 19.60 7.28 12.15
N GLU A 11 18.92 7.77 13.19
CA GLU A 11 18.03 8.92 13.06
C GLU A 11 18.84 10.18 12.75
N GLN A 12 18.28 11.06 11.94
CA GLN A 12 18.81 12.38 11.65
C GLN A 12 17.83 13.41 12.22
N LEU A 13 17.97 13.73 13.52
CA LEU A 13 17.03 14.60 14.24
C LEU A 13 17.16 16.06 13.83
N GLU A 14 18.39 16.52 13.57
CA GLU A 14 18.63 17.87 13.06
C GLU A 14 18.50 17.91 11.53
N PRO A 15 17.85 18.93 10.95
CA PRO A 15 17.70 19.00 9.50
C PRO A 15 19.05 19.11 8.79
N LEU A 16 19.39 18.12 7.96
CA LEU A 16 20.63 18.11 7.18
C LEU A 16 20.41 18.71 5.80
N ARG A 17 21.10 19.80 5.47
CA ARG A 17 21.03 20.41 4.13
C ARG A 17 21.66 19.49 3.08
N ALA A 18 20.88 19.10 2.09
CA ALA A 18 21.30 18.33 0.93
C ALA A 18 22.09 19.23 -0.05
N ARG A 19 23.13 18.64 -0.66
CA ARG A 19 23.84 19.25 -1.79
C ARG A 19 22.97 19.12 -3.03
N VAL A 20 22.68 20.25 -3.68
CA VAL A 20 21.84 20.28 -4.90
C VAL A 20 22.75 20.35 -6.13
N THR A 21 22.57 19.42 -7.06
CA THR A 21 23.09 19.46 -8.43
C THR A 21 21.92 19.68 -9.39
N GLY A 22 22.07 20.61 -10.34
CA GLY A 22 20.98 21.04 -11.23
C GLY A 22 20.16 22.20 -10.67
N LYS A 23 18.88 22.32 -11.08
CA LYS A 23 17.97 23.40 -10.66
C LYS A 23 16.65 22.81 -10.16
N ILE A 24 16.24 23.20 -8.95
CA ILE A 24 14.92 22.90 -8.40
C ILE A 24 13.98 24.06 -8.78
N PRO A 25 12.76 23.80 -9.28
CA PRO A 25 11.83 24.85 -9.66
C PRO A 25 11.46 25.71 -8.48
N ALA A 26 11.36 27.01 -8.73
CA ALA A 26 10.91 27.97 -7.73
C ALA A 26 9.48 27.68 -7.22
N TRP A 27 8.65 27.04 -8.05
CA TRP A 27 7.28 26.67 -7.68
C TRP A 27 7.20 25.45 -6.75
N LEU A 28 8.24 24.59 -6.73
CA LEU A 28 8.23 23.36 -5.94
C LEU A 28 8.56 23.67 -4.47
N GLN A 29 7.54 24.06 -3.72
CA GLN A 29 7.65 24.40 -2.30
C GLN A 29 6.74 23.48 -1.48
N GLY A 30 7.33 22.63 -0.64
CA GLY A 30 6.58 21.68 0.17
C GLY A 30 7.46 20.72 0.95
N THR A 31 6.82 19.66 1.47
CA THR A 31 7.47 18.58 2.22
C THR A 31 7.08 17.24 1.61
N LEU A 32 8.06 16.49 1.12
CA LEU A 32 7.84 15.07 0.79
C LEU A 32 7.96 14.25 2.08
N LEU A 33 6.88 13.60 2.53
CA LEU A 33 6.91 12.64 3.63
C LEU A 33 6.93 11.23 3.06
N ARG A 34 7.95 10.44 3.40
CA ARG A 34 8.00 9.02 3.08
C ARG A 34 8.02 8.17 4.33
N ASN A 35 7.48 6.98 4.20
CA ASN A 35 7.49 5.94 5.22
C ASN A 35 8.24 4.71 4.71
N GLY A 36 8.69 3.85 5.63
CA GLY A 36 9.35 2.59 5.28
C GLY A 36 10.39 2.13 6.31
N PRO A 37 10.96 0.93 6.12
CA PRO A 37 11.82 0.26 7.09
C PRO A 37 13.17 0.92 7.36
N GLY A 38 13.51 1.08 8.64
CA GLY A 38 14.79 1.62 9.11
C GLY A 38 15.53 0.79 10.17
N MET A 39 14.87 -0.14 10.86
CA MET A 39 15.47 -0.98 11.92
C MET A 39 15.39 -2.47 11.57
N HIS A 40 16.52 -3.17 11.66
CA HIS A 40 16.72 -4.58 11.29
C HIS A 40 16.93 -5.51 12.49
N THR A 41 17.50 -5.00 13.58
CA THR A 41 17.78 -5.75 14.82
C THR A 41 17.41 -4.93 16.05
N VAL A 42 17.06 -5.62 17.14
CA VAL A 42 16.87 -5.05 18.48
C VAL A 42 17.60 -5.97 19.45
N GLY A 43 18.63 -5.44 20.13
CA GLY A 43 19.60 -6.27 20.84
C GLY A 43 20.19 -7.36 19.94
N GLU A 44 20.14 -8.60 20.40
CA GLU A 44 20.58 -9.79 19.65
C GLU A 44 19.50 -10.37 18.74
N THR A 45 18.25 -9.90 18.85
CA THR A 45 17.14 -10.40 18.05
C THR A 45 17.01 -9.68 16.71
N ARG A 46 16.58 -10.41 15.68
CA ARG A 46 16.54 -9.94 14.30
C ARG A 46 15.15 -10.13 13.69
N TYR A 47 14.67 -9.12 12.97
CA TYR A 47 13.46 -9.25 12.17
C TYR A 47 13.68 -10.18 10.98
N ASN A 48 12.63 -10.81 10.48
CA ASN A 48 12.69 -11.78 9.37
C ASN A 48 12.05 -11.28 8.07
N HIS A 49 11.41 -10.10 8.05
CA HIS A 49 10.65 -9.57 6.89
C HIS A 49 11.02 -8.13 6.51
N TRP A 50 10.69 -7.68 5.29
CA TRP A 50 10.96 -6.32 4.77
C TRP A 50 10.17 -5.27 5.53
N PHE A 51 8.86 -5.48 5.71
CA PHE A 51 7.95 -4.60 6.46
C PHE A 51 8.49 -4.36 7.87
N ARG A 52 9.24 -3.27 8.03
CA ARG A 52 9.92 -2.89 9.26
C ARG A 52 9.76 -1.39 9.46
N TRP A 53 10.17 -1.01 10.65
CA TRP A 53 10.04 0.28 11.27
C TRP A 53 10.08 1.56 10.39
N PRO A 54 9.11 2.49 10.50
CA PRO A 54 9.06 3.76 9.77
C PRO A 54 10.28 4.67 10.01
N GLY A 55 11.00 5.00 8.94
CA GLY A 55 11.80 6.20 8.85
C GLY A 55 10.99 7.28 8.14
N LEU A 56 10.46 8.23 8.90
CA LEU A 56 9.83 9.41 8.30
C LEU A 56 10.93 10.28 7.69
N ALA A 57 10.90 10.55 6.39
CA ALA A 57 11.90 11.42 5.75
C ALA A 57 11.22 12.64 5.12
N PRO A 58 10.94 13.72 5.87
CA PRO A 58 10.56 15.01 5.31
C PRO A 58 11.76 15.58 4.55
N GLN A 59 11.53 16.00 3.32
CA GLN A 59 12.42 16.92 2.62
C GLN A 59 11.77 18.28 2.58
N LEU A 60 12.20 19.18 3.47
CA LEU A 60 11.73 20.56 3.57
C LEU A 60 12.87 21.49 3.13
N HIS A 61 12.71 22.30 2.09
CA HIS A 61 13.70 23.31 1.69
C HIS A 61 15.15 22.77 1.54
N ASN A 62 15.31 21.62 0.87
CA ASN A 62 16.60 20.92 0.75
C ASN A 62 17.17 20.39 2.07
N GLN A 63 16.38 20.25 3.12
CA GLN A 63 16.81 19.66 4.38
C GLN A 63 16.16 18.30 4.56
N ARG A 64 16.96 17.31 4.94
CA ARG A 64 16.53 15.95 5.27
C ARG A 64 16.55 15.75 6.77
N ARG A 65 15.43 15.29 7.32
CA ARG A 65 15.32 14.79 8.70
C ARG A 65 14.92 13.32 8.64
N SER A 66 15.27 12.53 9.64
CA SER A 66 14.69 11.20 9.82
C SER A 66 14.48 10.86 11.28
N LYS A 67 13.29 10.32 11.58
CA LYS A 67 12.94 9.89 12.93
C LYS A 67 12.18 8.58 12.87
N TYR A 68 12.42 7.76 13.87
CA TYR A 68 11.70 6.54 14.14
C TYR A 68 10.38 6.88 14.85
N LEU A 69 9.27 6.36 14.34
CA LEU A 69 7.92 6.61 14.87
C LEU A 69 7.72 5.99 16.26
N ARG A 70 8.15 6.58 17.37
CA ARG A 70 7.96 6.09 18.78
C ARG A 70 6.59 5.45 19.12
N SER A 71 6.33 4.22 18.67
CA SER A 71 5.09 3.47 18.81
C SER A 71 5.16 2.60 20.07
N ASP A 72 4.04 2.01 20.48
CA ASP A 72 4.04 1.13 21.66
C ASP A 72 4.94 -0.08 21.39
N THR A 73 4.88 -0.63 20.18
CA THR A 73 5.73 -1.73 19.71
C THR A 73 7.22 -1.37 19.80
N TYR A 74 7.61 -0.18 19.34
CA TYR A 74 9.01 0.24 19.43
C TYR A 74 9.47 0.47 20.84
N ASN A 75 8.70 1.20 21.63
CA ASN A 75 9.07 1.49 23.01
C ASN A 75 9.23 0.16 23.78
N ALA A 76 8.31 -0.78 23.61
CA ALA A 76 8.40 -2.10 24.23
C ALA A 76 9.63 -2.90 23.77
N ASN A 77 9.93 -2.90 22.46
CA ASN A 77 11.09 -3.62 21.94
C ASN A 77 12.43 -3.01 22.41
N ILE A 78 12.53 -1.67 22.41
CA ILE A 78 13.73 -0.95 22.85
C ILE A 78 13.94 -1.12 24.36
N GLU A 79 12.88 -0.99 25.17
CA GLU A 79 12.93 -1.19 26.63
C GLU A 79 13.37 -2.62 26.97
N ALA A 80 12.85 -3.62 26.26
CA ALA A 80 13.22 -5.02 26.47
C ALA A 80 14.56 -5.41 25.85
N ASN A 81 15.19 -4.53 25.07
CA ASN A 81 16.37 -4.80 24.24
C ASN A 81 16.24 -6.09 23.39
N ARG A 82 15.03 -6.41 22.94
CA ARG A 82 14.69 -7.56 22.09
C ARG A 82 13.29 -7.40 21.49
N ILE A 83 12.98 -8.16 20.44
CA ILE A 83 11.64 -8.18 19.84
C ILE A 83 10.65 -8.88 20.79
N VAL A 84 9.70 -8.13 21.34
CA VAL A 84 8.66 -8.60 22.28
C VAL A 84 7.23 -8.43 21.76
N VAL A 85 7.04 -7.72 20.65
CA VAL A 85 5.78 -7.62 19.92
C VAL A 85 5.90 -8.30 18.56
N SER A 86 4.91 -9.13 18.25
CA SER A 86 4.86 -9.90 17.01
C SER A 86 4.53 -9.02 15.81
N GLU A 87 5.40 -9.09 14.80
CA GLU A 87 5.30 -8.36 13.54
C GLU A 87 4.87 -9.28 12.40
N PHE A 88 4.55 -8.69 11.26
CA PHE A 88 4.01 -9.39 10.09
C PHE A 88 4.71 -10.73 9.77
N GLY A 89 6.02 -10.73 9.56
CA GLY A 89 6.80 -11.95 9.32
C GLY A 89 7.69 -12.40 10.48
N THR A 90 7.58 -11.80 11.68
CA THR A 90 8.46 -12.11 12.81
C THR A 90 7.65 -12.31 14.08
N MET A 91 7.66 -13.53 14.61
CA MET A 91 7.01 -13.81 15.88
C MET A 91 7.89 -13.37 17.03
N ALA A 92 7.32 -12.61 17.97
CA ALA A 92 7.98 -12.35 19.23
C ALA A 92 7.95 -13.61 20.10
N TYR A 93 9.08 -13.95 20.70
CA TYR A 93 9.11 -15.00 21.71
C TYR A 93 8.60 -14.43 23.04
N PRO A 94 7.66 -15.12 23.70
CA PRO A 94 7.12 -14.65 24.98
C PRO A 94 8.24 -14.42 25.98
N ASP A 95 8.13 -13.35 26.76
CA ASP A 95 9.00 -13.15 27.91
C ASP A 95 8.88 -14.35 28.87
N PRO A 96 9.98 -15.06 29.21
CA PRO A 96 9.96 -16.13 30.19
C PRO A 96 9.50 -15.64 31.57
N CYS A 97 9.60 -14.33 31.85
CA CYS A 97 9.21 -13.72 33.12
C CYS A 97 7.77 -13.17 33.16
N LYS A 98 7.01 -13.19 32.04
CA LYS A 98 5.59 -12.78 32.05
C LYS A 98 4.68 -13.97 32.40
N ASN A 99 3.99 -13.82 33.54
CA ASN A 99 3.10 -14.83 34.13
C ASN A 99 2.07 -15.41 33.15
N ILE A 100 1.92 -16.74 33.21
CA ILE A 100 0.94 -17.56 32.46
C ILE A 100 -0.50 -17.03 32.57
N PHE A 101 -0.85 -16.39 33.70
CA PHE A 101 -2.17 -15.81 33.94
C PHE A 101 -2.51 -14.59 33.08
N SER A 102 -1.54 -13.71 32.79
CA SER A 102 -1.74 -12.58 31.86
C SER A 102 -1.94 -13.05 30.42
N LYS A 103 -1.33 -14.19 30.07
CA LYS A 103 -1.47 -14.85 28.77
C LYS A 103 -2.90 -15.38 28.59
N ALA A 104 -3.44 -16.10 29.57
CA ALA A 104 -4.79 -16.67 29.51
C ALA A 104 -5.91 -15.61 29.37
N PHE A 105 -5.81 -14.47 30.08
CA PHE A 105 -6.84 -13.43 30.03
C PHE A 105 -6.89 -12.69 28.67
N SER A 106 -5.74 -12.55 28.00
CA SER A 106 -5.64 -12.05 26.62
C SER A 106 -6.22 -13.02 25.60
N TYR A 107 -6.12 -14.34 25.83
CA TYR A 107 -6.64 -15.38 24.93
C TYR A 107 -8.15 -15.63 25.10
N LEU A 108 -8.69 -15.36 26.28
CA LEU A 108 -10.11 -15.59 26.60
C LEU A 108 -11.02 -14.41 26.23
N SER A 109 -10.48 -13.21 26.05
CA SER A 109 -11.27 -11.98 25.83
C SER A 109 -11.46 -11.59 24.36
N HIS A 110 -10.62 -12.07 23.44
CA HIS A 110 -10.69 -11.72 22.02
C HIS A 110 -10.36 -12.91 21.11
N THR A 111 -11.15 -13.12 20.06
CA THR A 111 -10.96 -14.20 19.05
C THR A 111 -9.64 -14.07 18.29
N ILE A 112 -9.04 -12.86 18.27
CA ILE A 112 -7.79 -12.54 17.56
C ILE A 112 -6.90 -11.74 18.52
N PRO A 113 -5.59 -12.07 18.60
CA PRO A 113 -4.63 -11.29 19.38
C PRO A 113 -4.57 -9.82 18.97
N ASP A 114 -4.11 -8.95 19.87
CA ASP A 114 -3.91 -7.54 19.53
C ASP A 114 -2.75 -7.39 18.52
N PHE A 115 -2.92 -6.49 17.56
CA PHE A 115 -2.00 -6.32 16.44
C PHE A 115 -0.88 -5.29 16.75
N THR A 116 0.20 -5.35 15.98
CA THR A 116 1.26 -4.33 16.03
C THR A 116 0.74 -2.95 15.62
N ASP A 117 1.30 -1.91 16.23
CA ASP A 117 1.12 -0.51 15.85
C ASP A 117 2.33 0.07 15.09
N ASN A 118 3.16 -0.82 14.54
CA ASN A 118 4.27 -0.49 13.66
C ASN A 118 3.75 0.03 12.31
N CYS A 119 3.48 1.34 12.26
CA CYS A 119 2.88 2.03 11.13
C CYS A 119 3.92 2.41 10.07
N LEU A 120 4.35 1.44 9.26
CA LEU A 120 5.52 1.58 8.37
C LEU A 120 5.22 1.68 6.86
N ILE A 121 3.95 1.63 6.45
CA ILE A 121 3.59 1.42 5.05
C ILE A 121 3.38 2.77 4.34
N ASN A 122 2.48 3.61 4.84
CA ASN A 122 2.15 4.88 4.18
C ASN A 122 1.93 6.01 5.19
N ILE A 123 1.73 7.23 4.67
CA ILE A 123 1.26 8.40 5.41
C ILE A 123 -0.09 8.84 4.83
N MET A 124 -1.11 8.83 5.66
CA MET A 124 -2.46 9.32 5.35
C MET A 124 -2.63 10.74 5.88
N LYS A 125 -3.26 11.62 5.10
CA LYS A 125 -3.71 12.94 5.57
C LYS A 125 -5.19 12.83 5.96
N CYS A 126 -5.62 13.47 7.03
CA CYS A 126 -7.03 13.50 7.43
C CYS A 126 -7.35 14.88 8.02
N GLY A 127 -8.01 15.73 7.23
CA GLY A 127 -8.08 17.15 7.55
C GLY A 127 -6.67 17.75 7.66
N GLU A 128 -6.36 18.35 8.80
CA GLU A 128 -5.02 18.90 9.10
C GLU A 128 -4.05 17.88 9.70
N ASP A 129 -4.53 16.69 10.05
CA ASP A 129 -3.74 15.66 10.71
C ASP A 129 -3.00 14.77 9.71
N PHE A 130 -1.78 14.36 10.07
CA PHE A 130 -1.00 13.35 9.33
C PHE A 130 -0.87 12.09 10.16
N CYS A 131 -1.12 10.93 9.57
CA CYS A 131 -1.09 9.64 10.24
C CYS A 131 -0.15 8.69 9.50
N ALA A 132 0.83 8.12 10.21
CA ALA A 132 1.50 6.93 9.73
C ALA A 132 0.54 5.73 9.82
N THR A 133 0.52 4.90 8.78
CA THR A 133 -0.40 3.77 8.65
C THR A 133 0.33 2.45 8.38
N THR A 134 -0.33 1.36 8.75
CA THR A 134 -0.01 -0.03 8.38
C THR A 134 -1.33 -0.73 8.02
N GLU A 135 -1.34 -2.07 7.95
CA GLU A 135 -2.54 -2.86 7.60
C GLU A 135 -3.29 -3.43 8.81
N THR A 136 -3.10 -2.84 9.99
CA THR A 136 -3.78 -3.25 11.22
C THR A 136 -4.87 -2.24 11.59
N ASN A 137 -5.57 -2.47 12.69
CA ASN A 137 -6.55 -1.52 13.23
C ASN A 137 -5.91 -0.24 13.82
N TYR A 138 -4.57 -0.16 13.90
CA TYR A 138 -3.87 0.97 14.51
C TYR A 138 -3.24 1.91 13.47
N ILE A 139 -3.41 3.21 13.70
CA ILE A 139 -2.67 4.27 13.03
C ILE A 139 -2.04 5.21 14.07
N ARG A 140 -0.99 5.93 13.68
CA ARG A 140 -0.25 6.82 14.56
C ARG A 140 -0.19 8.22 13.98
N LYS A 141 -0.75 9.20 14.68
CA LYS A 141 -0.58 10.60 14.27
C LYS A 141 0.87 11.02 14.40
N ILE A 142 1.28 11.91 13.51
CA ILE A 142 2.63 12.47 13.47
C ILE A 142 2.57 13.97 13.27
N ASN A 143 3.56 14.68 13.81
CA ASN A 143 3.81 16.05 13.41
C ASN A 143 4.63 16.04 12.10
N PRO A 144 4.11 16.59 10.99
CA PRO A 144 4.80 16.53 9.69
C PRO A 144 6.09 17.37 9.63
N GLN A 145 6.29 18.31 10.56
CA GLN A 145 7.48 19.17 10.63
C GLN A 145 8.56 18.60 11.56
N THR A 146 8.17 18.14 12.75
CA THR A 146 9.09 17.62 13.78
C THR A 146 9.31 16.11 13.70
N LEU A 147 8.40 15.40 13.02
CA LEU A 147 8.30 13.93 12.96
C LEU A 147 8.04 13.27 14.30
N GLU A 148 7.58 14.04 15.28
CA GLU A 148 7.17 13.49 16.56
C GLU A 148 5.95 12.59 16.41
N THR A 149 6.02 11.41 17.02
CA THR A 149 4.87 10.52 17.17
C THR A 149 3.91 11.12 18.19
N LEU A 150 2.64 11.19 17.81
CA LEU A 150 1.55 11.71 18.61
C LEU A 150 0.60 10.56 19.00
N GLU A 151 -0.70 10.83 19.05
CA GLU A 151 -1.71 9.87 19.51
C GLU A 151 -1.79 8.60 18.66
N LYS A 152 -2.04 7.46 19.33
CA LYS A 152 -2.48 6.21 18.71
C LYS A 152 -3.98 6.28 18.49
N VAL A 153 -4.42 5.99 17.27
CA VAL A 153 -5.84 5.84 16.94
C VAL A 153 -6.12 4.37 16.65
N ASP A 154 -7.22 3.87 17.20
CA ASP A 154 -7.70 2.50 17.00
C ASP A 154 -9.01 2.55 16.24
N TYR A 155 -9.03 2.05 14.99
CA TYR A 155 -10.22 2.01 14.16
C TYR A 155 -11.40 1.31 14.85
N ARG A 156 -11.14 0.29 15.68
CA ARG A 156 -12.17 -0.49 16.39
C ARG A 156 -13.04 0.32 17.34
N LYS A 157 -12.55 1.48 17.78
CA LYS A 157 -13.32 2.40 18.65
C LYS A 157 -14.41 3.16 17.89
N HIS A 158 -14.37 3.14 16.55
CA HIS A 158 -15.24 3.93 15.70
C HIS A 158 -15.99 3.07 14.67
N VAL A 159 -15.32 2.09 14.07
CA VAL A 159 -15.88 1.17 13.08
C VAL A 159 -15.45 -0.27 13.38
N ALA A 160 -16.34 -1.25 13.14
CA ALA A 160 -16.08 -2.65 13.42
C ALA A 160 -15.14 -3.26 12.37
N VAL A 161 -13.83 -3.00 12.47
CA VAL A 161 -12.79 -3.56 11.59
C VAL A 161 -11.58 -4.02 12.40
N ASN A 162 -11.00 -5.15 12.02
CA ASN A 162 -9.79 -5.72 12.63
C ASN A 162 -8.53 -5.31 11.87
N LEU A 163 -8.65 -5.13 10.55
CA LEU A 163 -7.60 -4.76 9.61
C LEU A 163 -8.15 -3.64 8.73
N ALA A 164 -7.30 -2.73 8.27
CA ALA A 164 -7.66 -1.67 7.33
C ALA A 164 -6.49 -1.42 6.39
N THR A 165 -6.74 -1.07 5.13
CA THR A 165 -5.63 -0.86 4.20
C THR A 165 -4.82 0.39 4.55
N SER A 166 -3.58 0.42 4.06
CA SER A 166 -2.72 1.60 4.12
C SER A 166 -2.81 2.47 2.85
N HIS A 167 -3.81 2.21 1.99
CA HIS A 167 -4.03 2.88 0.70
C HIS A 167 -5.45 3.48 0.63
N PRO A 168 -5.77 4.46 1.49
CA PRO A 168 -7.05 5.14 1.41
C PRO A 168 -7.14 6.02 0.16
N HIS A 169 -8.37 6.25 -0.28
CA HIS A 169 -8.71 7.23 -1.31
C HIS A 169 -9.25 8.53 -0.70
N TYR A 170 -9.26 9.59 -1.51
CA TYR A 170 -9.78 10.90 -1.13
C TYR A 170 -10.85 11.34 -2.12
N ASP A 171 -11.93 11.94 -1.61
CA ASP A 171 -12.87 12.68 -2.46
C ASP A 171 -12.45 14.15 -2.61
N ASP A 172 -13.14 14.90 -3.49
CA ASP A 172 -12.84 16.32 -3.77
C ASP A 172 -12.96 17.22 -2.54
N ALA A 173 -13.74 16.82 -1.54
CA ALA A 173 -13.87 17.55 -0.27
C ALA A 173 -12.74 17.19 0.74
N GLY A 174 -11.84 16.27 0.38
CA GLY A 174 -10.74 15.80 1.21
C GLY A 174 -11.16 14.76 2.25
N ASN A 175 -12.37 14.18 2.13
CA ASN A 175 -12.77 13.09 3.01
C ASN A 175 -11.98 11.84 2.63
N VAL A 176 -11.62 11.05 3.63
CA VAL A 176 -10.88 9.81 3.44
C VAL A 176 -11.88 8.67 3.27
N LEU A 177 -11.71 7.85 2.24
CA LEU A 177 -12.41 6.59 2.04
C LEU A 177 -11.41 5.45 2.20
N ASN A 178 -11.72 4.46 3.03
CA ASN A 178 -10.87 3.30 3.21
C ASN A 178 -11.70 2.03 3.42
N ILE A 179 -11.07 0.88 3.29
CA ILE A 179 -11.68 -0.44 3.43
C ILE A 179 -10.92 -1.26 4.47
N GLY A 180 -11.66 -2.03 5.24
CA GLY A 180 -11.11 -2.90 6.27
C GLY A 180 -11.90 -4.19 6.46
N THR A 181 -11.27 -5.20 7.05
CA THR A 181 -11.88 -6.51 7.27
C THR A 181 -12.42 -6.58 8.69
N SER A 182 -13.72 -6.85 8.80
CA SER A 182 -14.40 -7.24 10.05
C SER A 182 -14.40 -8.75 10.15
N ILE A 183 -13.69 -9.33 11.11
CA ILE A 183 -13.48 -10.77 11.23
C ILE A 183 -14.42 -11.36 12.29
N VAL A 184 -15.30 -12.27 11.86
CA VAL A 184 -16.23 -13.04 12.73
C VAL A 184 -17.08 -12.16 13.67
N ASP A 185 -17.27 -10.89 13.34
CA ASP A 185 -18.18 -10.00 14.07
C ASP A 185 -19.61 -10.52 13.92
N LYS A 186 -20.25 -10.83 15.05
CA LYS A 186 -21.60 -11.42 15.10
C LYS A 186 -21.75 -12.63 14.14
N ARG A 187 -20.72 -13.49 14.08
CA ARG A 187 -20.63 -14.68 13.21
C ARG A 187 -20.63 -14.39 11.71
N LYS A 188 -20.22 -13.19 11.31
CA LYS A 188 -20.05 -12.80 9.90
C LYS A 188 -18.68 -12.19 9.69
N THR A 189 -18.05 -12.53 8.58
CA THR A 189 -16.85 -11.85 8.11
C THR A 189 -17.22 -10.97 6.93
N LYS A 190 -16.80 -9.70 6.98
CA LYS A 190 -17.21 -8.67 6.01
C LYS A 190 -16.03 -7.77 5.66
N TYR A 191 -16.07 -7.21 4.47
CA TYR A 191 -15.26 -6.07 4.09
C TYR A 191 -16.10 -4.80 4.31
N VAL A 192 -15.61 -3.90 5.14
CA VAL A 192 -16.30 -2.68 5.57
C VAL A 192 -15.60 -1.50 4.92
N ILE A 193 -16.33 -0.79 4.06
CA ILE A 193 -15.88 0.49 3.52
C ILE A 193 -16.35 1.56 4.50
N PHE A 194 -15.44 2.43 4.93
CA PHE A 194 -15.71 3.49 5.88
C PHE A 194 -15.14 4.82 5.40
N LYS A 195 -15.79 5.90 5.83
CA LYS A 195 -15.44 7.28 5.48
C LYS A 195 -14.99 8.04 6.72
N ILE A 196 -13.95 8.85 6.59
CA ILE A 196 -13.50 9.79 7.61
C ILE A 196 -13.69 11.20 7.04
N PRO A 197 -14.50 12.06 7.67
CA PRO A 197 -14.76 13.39 7.14
C PRO A 197 -13.49 14.25 7.16
N ALA A 198 -13.36 15.17 6.19
CA ALA A 198 -12.26 16.13 6.15
C ALA A 198 -12.37 17.18 7.26
N THR A 199 -13.61 17.59 7.54
CA THR A 199 -13.97 18.61 8.53
C THR A 199 -15.15 18.14 9.37
N VAL A 200 -15.15 18.47 10.65
CA VAL A 200 -16.27 18.14 11.55
C VAL A 200 -17.15 19.38 11.72
N SER A 201 -18.40 19.32 11.25
CA SER A 201 -19.38 20.40 11.42
C SER A 201 -19.91 20.41 12.86
N GLY A 202 -19.41 21.33 13.69
CA GLY A 202 -19.80 21.42 15.10
C GLY A 202 -19.07 22.51 15.89
N GLY A 203 -19.42 23.77 15.62
CA GLY A 203 -19.30 24.93 16.52
C GLY A 203 -17.93 25.21 17.16
N GLY A 204 -17.09 26.02 16.51
CA GLY A 204 -16.11 26.93 17.14
C GLY A 204 -15.00 26.34 18.03
N LYS A 205 -15.03 25.05 18.37
CA LYS A 205 -14.00 24.41 19.19
C LYS A 205 -12.87 23.93 18.28
N LYS A 206 -11.82 24.74 18.18
CA LYS A 206 -10.50 24.31 17.69
C LYS A 206 -10.13 22.99 18.40
N GLY A 207 -9.94 21.89 17.65
CA GLY A 207 -9.32 20.66 18.17
C GLY A 207 -10.12 19.34 18.12
N LEU A 208 -11.29 19.27 17.45
CA LEU A 208 -11.94 17.98 17.21
C LEU A 208 -11.27 17.24 16.04
N SER A 209 -10.54 16.15 16.35
CA SER A 209 -9.89 15.29 15.35
C SER A 209 -10.93 14.60 14.46
N PRO A 210 -10.88 14.75 13.12
CA PRO A 210 -11.84 14.11 12.21
C PRO A 210 -11.82 12.59 12.28
N LEU A 211 -10.69 12.01 12.71
CA LEU A 211 -10.51 10.57 12.94
C LEU A 211 -11.49 9.98 13.96
N LYS A 212 -12.16 10.79 14.79
CA LYS A 212 -13.16 10.30 15.74
C LYS A 212 -14.57 10.19 15.15
N HIS A 213 -14.78 10.74 13.96
CA HIS A 213 -16.07 10.84 13.28
C HIS A 213 -16.17 9.89 12.08
N MET A 214 -15.48 8.76 12.15
CA MET A 214 -15.53 7.75 11.09
C MET A 214 -16.91 7.11 11.02
N GLU A 215 -17.42 6.89 9.82
CA GLU A 215 -18.71 6.26 9.57
C GLU A 215 -18.58 5.08 8.60
N VAL A 216 -19.39 4.05 8.83
CA VAL A 216 -19.51 2.95 7.86
C VAL A 216 -20.24 3.46 6.63
N PHE A 217 -19.59 3.38 5.47
CA PHE A 217 -20.17 3.75 4.19
C PHE A 217 -21.02 2.62 3.62
N CYS A 218 -20.45 1.41 3.51
CA CYS A 218 -21.15 0.20 3.14
C CYS A 218 -20.37 -1.05 3.59
N SER A 219 -20.91 -2.25 3.33
CA SER A 219 -20.21 -3.50 3.64
C SER A 219 -20.51 -4.57 2.60
N ILE A 220 -19.50 -5.40 2.34
CA ILE A 220 -19.54 -6.53 1.42
C ILE A 220 -19.36 -7.79 2.26
N ALA A 221 -20.21 -8.80 2.03
CA ALA A 221 -20.03 -10.08 2.72
C ALA A 221 -18.84 -10.83 2.13
N SER A 222 -17.97 -11.38 2.98
CA SER A 222 -16.93 -12.29 2.54
C SER A 222 -17.55 -13.61 2.07
N HIS A 223 -17.02 -14.18 0.99
CA HIS A 223 -17.44 -15.52 0.53
C HIS A 223 -17.07 -16.62 1.54
N SER A 224 -16.03 -16.38 2.35
CA SER A 224 -15.62 -17.30 3.41
C SER A 224 -15.65 -16.63 4.79
N LEU A 225 -16.26 -17.33 5.75
CA LEU A 225 -16.29 -16.87 7.14
C LEU A 225 -14.90 -16.89 7.79
N LEU A 226 -14.12 -17.95 7.52
CA LEU A 226 -12.85 -18.23 8.20
C LEU A 226 -11.62 -18.12 7.28
N SER A 227 -11.83 -17.75 6.02
CA SER A 227 -10.77 -17.53 5.03
C SER A 227 -11.04 -16.31 4.15
N PRO A 228 -11.29 -15.11 4.73
CA PRO A 228 -11.46 -13.89 3.94
C PRO A 228 -10.22 -13.58 3.12
N SER A 229 -10.42 -12.84 2.04
CA SER A 229 -9.34 -12.34 1.19
C SER A 229 -8.47 -11.33 1.94
N TYR A 230 -7.15 -11.44 1.77
CA TYR A 230 -6.20 -10.37 2.01
C TYR A 230 -6.18 -9.46 0.78
N TYR A 231 -6.16 -8.15 0.98
CA TYR A 231 -6.11 -7.14 -0.06
C TYR A 231 -5.36 -5.92 0.48
N HIS A 232 -4.66 -5.23 -0.41
CA HIS A 232 -3.75 -4.14 -0.05
C HIS A 232 -4.29 -2.76 -0.48
N SER A 233 -5.14 -2.72 -1.50
CA SER A 233 -5.77 -1.51 -2.01
C SER A 233 -7.11 -1.83 -2.68
N PHE A 234 -7.82 -0.79 -3.11
CA PHE A 234 -9.07 -0.85 -3.84
C PHE A 234 -9.10 0.28 -4.88
N GLY A 235 -10.07 0.29 -5.80
CA GLY A 235 -10.24 1.35 -6.80
C GLY A 235 -11.47 2.20 -6.53
N VAL A 236 -11.45 3.46 -6.94
CA VAL A 236 -12.62 4.37 -6.85
C VAL A 236 -12.76 5.17 -8.13
N THR A 237 -14.00 5.46 -8.51
CA THR A 237 -14.37 6.44 -9.54
C THR A 237 -15.23 7.54 -8.91
N GLU A 238 -15.77 8.43 -9.72
CA GLU A 238 -16.78 9.37 -9.28
C GLU A 238 -18.02 8.64 -8.73
N SER A 239 -18.46 7.56 -9.38
CA SER A 239 -19.72 6.88 -9.06
C SER A 239 -19.56 5.52 -8.39
N TYR A 240 -18.41 4.86 -8.50
CA TYR A 240 -18.24 3.45 -8.13
C TYR A 240 -17.00 3.19 -7.29
N ILE A 241 -17.05 2.11 -6.50
CA ILE A 241 -15.90 1.53 -5.82
C ILE A 241 -15.67 0.15 -6.42
N VAL A 242 -14.41 -0.18 -6.71
CA VAL A 242 -13.97 -1.49 -7.20
C VAL A 242 -13.19 -2.18 -6.09
N PHE A 243 -13.63 -3.37 -5.70
CA PHE A 243 -12.95 -4.19 -4.72
C PHE A 243 -12.70 -5.59 -5.27
N LEU A 244 -11.45 -6.04 -5.21
CA LEU A 244 -11.04 -7.37 -5.67
C LEU A 244 -10.94 -8.33 -4.48
N GLU A 245 -11.87 -9.27 -4.39
CA GLU A 245 -11.79 -10.39 -3.45
C GLU A 245 -11.00 -11.52 -4.10
N GLN A 246 -9.68 -11.46 -3.92
CA GLN A 246 -8.71 -12.36 -4.51
C GLN A 246 -8.53 -13.66 -3.70
N PRO A 247 -8.08 -14.76 -4.35
CA PRO A 247 -7.87 -16.03 -3.67
C PRO A 247 -6.57 -16.10 -2.86
N PHE A 248 -6.06 -14.93 -2.43
CA PHE A 248 -5.02 -14.83 -1.42
C PHE A 248 -5.69 -14.62 -0.06
N LYS A 249 -5.85 -15.70 0.70
CA LYS A 249 -6.75 -15.77 1.86
C LYS A 249 -6.01 -15.74 3.19
N MET A 250 -6.67 -15.17 4.20
CA MET A 250 -6.24 -15.14 5.59
C MET A 250 -6.86 -16.31 6.36
N ASP A 251 -6.07 -17.24 6.87
CA ASP A 251 -6.55 -18.34 7.70
C ASP A 251 -6.83 -17.84 9.13
N ILE A 252 -8.11 -17.58 9.43
CA ILE A 252 -8.53 -17.00 10.71
C ILE A 252 -8.30 -17.96 11.88
N LEU A 253 -8.43 -19.27 11.66
CA LEU A 253 -8.19 -20.27 12.72
C LEU A 253 -6.71 -20.36 13.06
N LYS A 254 -5.85 -20.35 12.03
CA LYS A 254 -4.40 -20.29 12.22
C LYS A 254 -3.96 -18.98 12.87
N MET A 255 -4.56 -17.85 12.50
CA MET A 255 -4.33 -16.56 13.16
C MET A 255 -4.72 -16.58 14.64
N ALA A 256 -5.89 -17.13 14.97
CA ALA A 256 -6.37 -17.22 16.36
C ALA A 256 -5.47 -18.11 17.23
N THR A 257 -4.82 -19.11 16.63
CA THR A 257 -3.92 -20.05 17.32
C THR A 257 -2.43 -19.74 17.10
N ALA A 258 -2.10 -18.62 16.46
CA ALA A 258 -0.74 -18.34 15.97
C ALA A 258 0.33 -18.38 17.08
N TYR A 259 0.05 -17.82 18.26
CA TYR A 259 0.97 -17.85 19.39
C TYR A 259 1.20 -19.24 19.97
N LEU A 260 0.20 -20.14 19.88
CA LEU A 260 0.35 -21.54 20.31
C LEU A 260 1.19 -22.34 19.31
N GLN A 261 1.05 -22.02 18.03
CA GLN A 261 1.73 -22.71 16.93
C GLN A 261 3.10 -22.10 16.58
N GLY A 262 3.48 -20.98 17.20
CA GLY A 262 4.67 -20.21 16.81
C GLY A 262 4.61 -19.65 15.39
N ALA A 263 3.39 -19.45 14.86
CA ALA A 263 3.16 -19.02 13.48
C ALA A 263 3.24 -17.48 13.37
N SER A 264 3.87 -16.96 12.31
CA SER A 264 3.83 -15.52 11.95
C SER A 264 2.55 -15.16 11.22
N TRP A 265 2.18 -13.87 11.21
CA TRP A 265 1.03 -13.39 10.44
C TRP A 265 1.16 -13.71 8.95
N ALA A 266 2.37 -13.55 8.39
CA ALA A 266 2.70 -13.92 7.02
C ALA A 266 2.41 -15.40 6.73
N SER A 267 2.68 -16.31 7.68
CA SER A 267 2.40 -17.73 7.52
C SER A 267 0.91 -18.08 7.57
N CYS A 268 0.05 -17.14 7.95
CA CYS A 268 -1.40 -17.30 7.96
C CYS A 268 -2.05 -16.90 6.62
N LEU A 269 -1.26 -16.45 5.64
CA LEU A 269 -1.74 -16.16 4.29
C LEU A 269 -1.44 -17.31 3.33
N ALA A 270 -2.41 -17.67 2.49
CA ALA A 270 -2.27 -18.70 1.48
C ALA A 270 -2.93 -18.29 0.17
N PHE A 271 -2.25 -18.54 -0.95
CA PHE A 271 -2.80 -18.31 -2.28
C PHE A 271 -3.39 -19.61 -2.83
N HIS A 272 -4.67 -19.59 -3.17
CA HIS A 272 -5.44 -20.73 -3.67
C HIS A 272 -5.62 -20.62 -5.19
N ARG A 273 -4.70 -21.21 -5.96
CA ARG A 273 -4.66 -21.11 -7.43
C ARG A 273 -5.90 -21.67 -8.15
N GLU A 274 -6.69 -22.52 -7.50
CA GLU A 274 -7.90 -23.10 -8.11
C GLU A 274 -9.16 -22.23 -7.93
N ASP A 275 -9.07 -21.17 -7.11
CA ASP A 275 -10.20 -20.29 -6.82
C ASP A 275 -10.26 -19.09 -7.77
N LYS A 276 -11.45 -18.50 -7.89
CA LYS A 276 -11.69 -17.29 -8.68
C LYS A 276 -11.30 -16.02 -7.93
N THR A 277 -10.97 -14.96 -8.68
CA THR A 277 -10.95 -13.59 -8.15
C THR A 277 -12.31 -12.94 -8.40
N TYR A 278 -13.03 -12.55 -7.35
CA TYR A 278 -14.31 -11.85 -7.49
C TYR A 278 -14.09 -10.34 -7.59
N ILE A 279 -14.81 -9.70 -8.51
CA ILE A 279 -14.75 -8.24 -8.72
C ILE A 279 -16.07 -7.66 -8.19
N HIS A 280 -15.99 -7.01 -7.03
CA HIS A 280 -17.12 -6.33 -6.41
C HIS A 280 -17.18 -4.87 -6.87
N ILE A 281 -18.31 -4.47 -7.45
CA ILE A 281 -18.56 -3.08 -7.83
C ILE A 281 -19.68 -2.54 -6.95
N ILE A 282 -19.41 -1.41 -6.30
CA ILE A 282 -20.36 -0.76 -5.38
C ILE A 282 -20.71 0.60 -5.95
N ASP A 283 -22.00 0.86 -6.16
CA ASP A 283 -22.48 2.18 -6.54
C ASP A 283 -22.46 3.09 -5.31
N GLN A 284 -21.67 4.16 -5.36
CA GLN A 284 -21.48 5.09 -4.24
C GLN A 284 -22.73 5.90 -3.91
N ARG A 285 -23.61 6.14 -4.90
CA ARG A 285 -24.86 6.91 -4.73
C ARG A 285 -25.87 6.09 -3.94
N THR A 286 -25.99 4.80 -4.28
CA THR A 286 -26.93 3.89 -3.61
C THR A 286 -26.33 3.16 -2.41
N ARG A 287 -24.99 3.15 -2.29
CA ARG A 287 -24.20 2.39 -1.30
C ARG A 287 -24.44 0.88 -1.36
N LYS A 288 -24.78 0.37 -2.54
CA LYS A 288 -25.09 -1.05 -2.78
C LYS A 288 -24.19 -1.61 -3.87
N SER A 289 -23.87 -2.90 -3.74
CA SER A 289 -23.24 -3.65 -4.81
C SER A 289 -24.16 -3.70 -6.03
N VAL A 290 -23.57 -3.62 -7.22
CA VAL A 290 -24.27 -3.96 -8.45
C VAL A 290 -24.69 -5.44 -8.40
N LEU A 291 -25.80 -5.78 -9.06
CA LEU A 291 -26.36 -7.14 -8.99
C LEU A 291 -25.56 -8.16 -9.81
N THR A 292 -24.91 -7.71 -10.88
CA THR A 292 -24.10 -8.56 -11.75
C THR A 292 -22.87 -9.05 -11.01
N LYS A 293 -22.58 -10.36 -11.13
CA LYS A 293 -21.43 -10.98 -10.50
C LYS A 293 -20.27 -11.04 -11.48
N PHE A 294 -19.21 -10.29 -11.20
CA PHE A 294 -18.01 -10.27 -12.03
C PHE A 294 -16.92 -11.12 -11.39
N TYR A 295 -16.20 -11.87 -12.20
CA TYR A 295 -15.03 -12.61 -11.75
C TYR A 295 -13.98 -12.72 -12.85
N THR A 296 -12.75 -13.06 -12.46
CA THR A 296 -11.61 -13.34 -13.35
C THR A 296 -10.79 -14.49 -12.79
N ASP A 297 -9.80 -14.92 -13.56
CA ASP A 297 -8.78 -15.88 -13.16
C ASP A 297 -8.11 -15.52 -11.81
N PRO A 298 -7.56 -16.51 -11.09
CA PRO A 298 -6.77 -16.30 -9.87
C PRO A 298 -5.62 -15.33 -10.11
N MET A 299 -5.54 -14.29 -9.30
CA MET A 299 -4.41 -13.36 -9.30
C MET A 299 -4.21 -12.75 -7.91
N VAL A 300 -3.00 -12.23 -7.66
CA VAL A 300 -2.69 -11.43 -6.48
C VAL A 300 -2.45 -9.99 -6.91
N VAL A 301 -3.15 -9.04 -6.30
CA VAL A 301 -3.07 -7.60 -6.54
C VAL A 301 -2.70 -6.92 -5.23
N PHE A 302 -1.67 -6.10 -5.30
CA PHE A 302 -1.30 -5.19 -4.21
C PHE A 302 -1.82 -3.79 -4.51
N HIS A 303 -1.49 -3.24 -5.68
CA HIS A 303 -1.83 -1.87 -6.01
C HIS A 303 -2.83 -1.78 -7.17
N HIS A 304 -3.93 -1.09 -6.91
CA HIS A 304 -4.71 -0.45 -7.97
C HIS A 304 -3.93 0.77 -8.49
N VAL A 305 -3.97 0.98 -9.79
CA VAL A 305 -3.35 2.14 -10.44
C VAL A 305 -4.36 3.29 -10.53
N ASN A 306 -5.50 3.04 -11.18
CA ASN A 306 -6.62 3.95 -11.27
C ASN A 306 -7.90 3.20 -11.68
N ALA A 307 -9.06 3.84 -11.55
CA ALA A 307 -10.31 3.40 -12.15
C ALA A 307 -11.05 4.59 -12.77
N TYR A 308 -11.87 4.38 -13.79
CA TYR A 308 -12.68 5.43 -14.41
C TYR A 308 -13.87 4.85 -15.18
N GLU A 309 -14.81 5.72 -15.55
CA GLU A 309 -16.02 5.36 -16.30
C GLU A 309 -15.91 5.83 -17.75
N GLU A 310 -16.25 4.98 -18.72
CA GLU A 310 -16.29 5.29 -20.17
C GLU A 310 -17.45 4.51 -20.82
N ASP A 311 -18.36 5.21 -21.51
CA ASP A 311 -19.54 4.66 -22.23
C ASP A 311 -20.25 3.49 -21.52
N SER A 312 -20.75 3.74 -20.30
CA SER A 312 -21.45 2.76 -19.44
C SER A 312 -20.61 1.53 -19.05
N CYS A 313 -19.31 1.58 -19.22
CA CYS A 313 -18.35 0.62 -18.69
C CYS A 313 -17.52 1.28 -17.59
N LEU A 314 -17.08 0.45 -16.65
CA LEU A 314 -16.10 0.80 -15.63
C LEU A 314 -14.78 0.14 -16.03
N LEU A 315 -13.73 0.96 -16.19
CA LEU A 315 -12.38 0.48 -16.44
C LEU A 315 -11.56 0.65 -15.17
N PHE A 316 -10.71 -0.33 -14.88
CA PHE A 316 -9.78 -0.23 -13.78
C PHE A 316 -8.47 -0.95 -14.11
N ASP A 317 -7.38 -0.34 -13.66
CA ASP A 317 -6.02 -0.79 -13.93
C ASP A 317 -5.38 -1.23 -12.61
N VAL A 318 -4.74 -2.40 -12.61
CA VAL A 318 -4.10 -3.00 -11.43
C VAL A 318 -2.73 -3.58 -11.77
N THR A 319 -1.83 -3.58 -10.80
CA THR A 319 -0.63 -4.42 -10.86
C THR A 319 -0.93 -5.79 -10.28
N ALA A 320 -0.94 -6.81 -11.13
CA ALA A 320 -1.31 -8.18 -10.80
C ALA A 320 -0.14 -9.16 -10.91
N TYR A 321 -0.16 -10.18 -10.06
CA TYR A 321 0.76 -11.30 -10.03
C TYR A 321 -0.03 -12.59 -10.23
N GLU A 322 0.61 -13.58 -10.85
CA GLU A 322 0.07 -14.94 -11.04
C GLU A 322 0.19 -15.79 -9.76
N ASP A 323 0.93 -15.32 -8.76
CA ASP A 323 1.12 -16.00 -7.49
C ASP A 323 1.45 -15.03 -6.33
N SER A 324 1.66 -15.59 -5.14
CA SER A 324 2.07 -14.84 -3.95
C SER A 324 3.60 -14.75 -3.76
N SER A 325 4.39 -14.93 -4.82
CA SER A 325 5.86 -14.96 -4.73
C SER A 325 6.47 -13.64 -4.29
N LEU A 326 5.86 -12.49 -4.61
CA LEU A 326 6.28 -11.19 -4.08
C LEU A 326 6.39 -11.21 -2.56
N TYR A 327 5.44 -11.89 -1.92
CA TYR A 327 5.37 -12.05 -0.48
C TYR A 327 6.50 -12.93 0.10
N GLN A 328 6.95 -13.92 -0.67
CA GLN A 328 8.08 -14.76 -0.30
C GLN A 328 9.42 -14.01 -0.44
N LEU A 329 9.53 -13.06 -1.37
CA LEU A 329 10.73 -12.22 -1.54
C LEU A 329 10.98 -11.29 -0.36
N PHE A 330 9.93 -10.87 0.33
CA PHE A 330 10.07 -9.96 1.47
C PHE A 330 10.67 -10.63 2.72
N TYR A 331 10.89 -11.94 2.74
CA TYR A 331 11.68 -12.58 3.81
C TYR A 331 13.17 -12.22 3.69
N LEU A 332 13.79 -11.78 4.79
CA LEU A 332 15.18 -11.31 4.82
C LEU A 332 16.23 -12.38 4.54
N ALA A 333 15.90 -13.65 4.73
CA ALA A 333 16.76 -14.75 4.28
C ALA A 333 16.97 -14.71 2.77
N ASN A 334 15.96 -14.23 2.02
CA ASN A 334 15.95 -14.06 0.58
C ASN A 334 16.40 -12.65 0.14
N LEU A 335 16.76 -11.75 1.06
CA LEU A 335 17.34 -10.44 0.73
C LEU A 335 18.86 -10.37 1.01
N LYS A 336 19.44 -11.46 1.54
CA LYS A 336 20.87 -11.58 1.89
C LYS A 336 21.72 -12.38 0.90
N LYS A 337 21.12 -13.17 -0.01
CA LYS A 337 21.87 -13.81 -1.11
C LYS A 337 22.05 -12.79 -2.25
N SER A 338 22.89 -13.07 -3.23
CA SER A 338 23.15 -12.14 -4.33
C SER A 338 21.83 -11.69 -4.97
N PHE A 339 21.72 -10.40 -5.31
CA PHE A 339 20.47 -9.83 -5.83
C PHE A 339 19.98 -10.56 -7.08
N GLU A 340 20.92 -10.93 -7.97
CA GLU A 340 20.66 -11.69 -9.21
C GLU A 340 20.13 -13.11 -8.97
N GLU A 341 20.46 -13.76 -7.85
CA GLU A 341 19.95 -15.09 -7.50
C GLU A 341 18.56 -15.05 -6.84
N ASN A 342 18.18 -13.95 -6.16
CA ASN A 342 16.89 -13.81 -5.48
C ASN A 342 15.85 -12.99 -6.25
N SER A 343 16.21 -12.13 -7.20
CA SER A 343 15.27 -11.26 -7.92
C SER A 343 14.47 -11.97 -9.02
N ARG A 344 14.59 -13.30 -9.14
CA ARG A 344 13.69 -14.11 -9.96
C ARG A 344 12.37 -14.30 -9.21
N LEU A 345 11.58 -13.24 -9.15
CA LEU A 345 10.13 -13.39 -8.99
C LEU A 345 9.68 -14.53 -9.91
N THR A 346 8.98 -15.54 -9.37
CA THR A 346 8.35 -16.55 -10.23
C THR A 346 7.21 -15.94 -11.04
N SER A 347 6.68 -14.79 -10.61
CA SER A 347 5.70 -14.00 -11.33
C SER A 347 6.14 -12.54 -11.48
N VAL A 348 6.38 -12.13 -12.73
CA VAL A 348 6.63 -10.72 -13.07
C VAL A 348 5.32 -9.92 -12.87
N PRO A 349 5.34 -8.77 -12.18
CA PRO A 349 4.13 -7.96 -12.03
C PRO A 349 3.63 -7.50 -13.40
N ALA A 350 2.34 -7.65 -13.64
CA ALA A 350 1.69 -7.26 -14.88
C ALA A 350 0.67 -6.15 -14.62
N LEU A 351 0.84 -5.02 -15.31
CA LEU A 351 -0.17 -3.97 -15.38
C LEU A 351 -1.31 -4.46 -16.27
N LYS A 352 -2.47 -4.71 -15.67
CA LYS A 352 -3.66 -5.27 -16.33
C LYS A 352 -4.81 -4.27 -16.27
N ARG A 353 -5.46 -4.05 -17.41
CA ARG A 353 -6.69 -3.26 -17.55
C ARG A 353 -7.89 -4.18 -17.64
N PHE A 354 -8.85 -3.98 -16.74
CA PHE A 354 -10.16 -4.61 -16.81
C PHE A 354 -11.19 -3.61 -17.33
N ALA A 355 -12.19 -4.10 -18.04
CA ALA A 355 -13.39 -3.35 -18.41
C ALA A 355 -14.61 -4.18 -18.05
N VAL A 356 -15.55 -3.60 -17.29
CA VAL A 356 -16.76 -4.27 -16.83
C VAL A 356 -18.00 -3.42 -17.18
N PRO A 357 -19.06 -4.01 -17.74
CA PRO A 357 -20.28 -3.28 -18.07
C PRO A 357 -21.06 -2.91 -16.79
N LEU A 358 -21.49 -1.66 -16.66
CA LEU A 358 -22.30 -1.22 -15.52
C LEU A 358 -23.76 -1.71 -15.61
N HIS A 359 -24.21 -1.99 -16.83
CA HIS A 359 -25.52 -2.57 -17.12
C HIS A 359 -25.34 -3.80 -18.00
N MET A 360 -25.83 -4.94 -17.53
CA MET A 360 -25.78 -6.18 -18.29
C MET A 360 -26.99 -6.29 -19.21
N ASP A 361 -26.75 -6.54 -20.49
CA ASP A 361 -27.81 -6.93 -21.42
C ASP A 361 -28.24 -8.38 -21.14
N LYS A 362 -29.42 -8.52 -20.54
CA LYS A 362 -30.01 -9.82 -20.23
C LYS A 362 -30.31 -10.66 -21.47
N ASN A 363 -30.46 -10.03 -22.64
CA ASN A 363 -30.75 -10.71 -23.90
C ASN A 363 -29.48 -11.10 -24.67
N ALA A 364 -28.30 -10.62 -24.27
CA ALA A 364 -27.05 -11.00 -24.91
C ALA A 364 -26.81 -12.50 -24.83
N GLU A 365 -26.20 -13.10 -25.86
CA GLU A 365 -25.92 -14.53 -25.88
C GLU A 365 -24.81 -14.90 -24.89
N THR A 366 -24.89 -16.09 -24.28
CA THR A 366 -23.81 -16.63 -23.44
C THR A 366 -22.52 -16.75 -24.25
N GLY A 367 -21.39 -16.36 -23.66
CA GLY A 367 -20.08 -16.29 -24.31
C GLY A 367 -19.85 -15.01 -25.14
N SER A 368 -20.86 -14.17 -25.34
CA SER A 368 -20.69 -12.90 -26.05
C SER A 368 -19.88 -11.90 -25.21
N ASN A 369 -19.04 -11.10 -25.89
CA ASN A 369 -18.31 -10.01 -25.25
C ASN A 369 -19.23 -8.79 -25.08
N LEU A 370 -19.45 -8.40 -23.84
CA LEU A 370 -20.26 -7.24 -23.43
C LEU A 370 -19.51 -5.91 -23.58
N ILE A 371 -18.18 -5.94 -23.70
CA ILE A 371 -17.37 -4.73 -23.91
C ILE A 371 -17.32 -4.38 -25.40
N LYS A 372 -17.79 -3.19 -25.75
CA LYS A 372 -17.78 -2.64 -27.11
C LYS A 372 -16.87 -1.42 -27.27
N LEU A 373 -16.10 -1.09 -26.23
CA LEU A 373 -15.17 0.04 -26.26
C LEU A 373 -14.04 -0.21 -27.25
N SER A 374 -13.69 0.80 -28.03
CA SER A 374 -12.52 0.78 -28.91
C SER A 374 -11.22 1.12 -28.17
N SER A 375 -11.32 1.69 -26.96
CA SER A 375 -10.19 2.14 -26.14
C SER A 375 -9.43 1.03 -25.43
N THR A 376 -9.93 -0.21 -25.46
CA THR A 376 -9.34 -1.36 -24.76
C THR A 376 -9.58 -2.66 -25.50
N THR A 377 -8.68 -3.62 -25.33
CA THR A 377 -8.86 -5.00 -25.77
C THR A 377 -9.41 -5.92 -24.68
N ALA A 378 -9.71 -5.39 -23.49
CA ALA A 378 -10.31 -6.15 -22.40
C ALA A 378 -11.71 -6.67 -22.79
N ARG A 379 -12.08 -7.82 -22.24
CA ARG A 379 -13.34 -8.50 -22.58
C ARG A 379 -14.11 -8.81 -21.30
N ALA A 380 -15.44 -8.78 -21.39
CA ALA A 380 -16.33 -9.24 -20.34
C ALA A 380 -17.33 -10.19 -20.97
N LEU A 381 -17.11 -11.49 -20.79
CA LEU A 381 -17.89 -12.54 -21.41
C LEU A 381 -19.09 -12.86 -20.52
N LYS A 382 -20.30 -12.78 -21.09
CA LYS A 382 -21.51 -13.17 -20.38
C LYS A 382 -21.51 -14.68 -20.11
N GLU A 383 -21.84 -15.06 -18.89
CA GLU A 383 -22.09 -16.44 -18.51
C GLU A 383 -23.53 -16.61 -18.00
N GLU A 384 -23.87 -17.84 -17.61
CA GLU A 384 -25.15 -18.16 -17.00
C GLU A 384 -25.31 -17.47 -15.62
N GLU A 385 -26.54 -17.44 -15.11
CA GLU A 385 -26.86 -16.93 -13.76
C GLU A 385 -26.38 -15.49 -13.45
N ASP A 386 -26.46 -14.60 -14.44
CA ASP A 386 -26.05 -13.19 -14.30
C ASP A 386 -24.56 -13.03 -13.91
N GLN A 387 -23.71 -14.01 -14.26
CA GLN A 387 -22.26 -13.95 -14.09
C GLN A 387 -21.56 -13.42 -15.33
N VAL A 388 -20.40 -12.79 -15.12
CA VAL A 388 -19.58 -12.23 -16.19
C VAL A 388 -18.11 -12.55 -15.91
N TYR A 389 -17.50 -13.30 -16.83
CA TYR A 389 -16.07 -13.60 -16.81
C TYR A 389 -15.28 -12.48 -17.48
N CYS A 390 -14.40 -11.83 -16.72
CA CYS A 390 -13.65 -10.66 -17.13
C CYS A 390 -12.24 -11.05 -17.53
N GLN A 391 -11.85 -10.78 -18.78
CA GLN A 391 -10.51 -11.01 -19.29
C GLN A 391 -9.79 -9.66 -19.44
N PRO A 392 -8.68 -9.43 -18.73
CA PRO A 392 -7.99 -8.15 -18.80
C PRO A 392 -7.19 -7.99 -20.09
N GLU A 393 -6.97 -6.75 -20.49
CA GLU A 393 -5.90 -6.35 -21.40
C GLU A 393 -4.59 -6.25 -20.62
N LEU A 394 -3.53 -6.88 -21.13
CA LEU A 394 -2.17 -6.68 -20.63
C LEU A 394 -1.61 -5.38 -21.21
N LEU A 395 -1.25 -4.44 -20.34
CA LEU A 395 -0.67 -3.15 -20.74
C LEU A 395 0.86 -3.18 -20.67
N TYR A 396 1.44 -3.69 -19.58
CA TYR A 396 2.89 -3.64 -19.35
C TYR A 396 3.32 -4.73 -18.34
N GLU A 397 4.58 -5.17 -18.40
CA GLU A 397 5.17 -6.13 -17.44
C GLU A 397 6.39 -5.52 -16.74
N GLY A 398 6.53 -5.79 -15.44
CA GLY A 398 7.65 -5.32 -14.61
C GLY A 398 7.37 -4.05 -13.80
N LEU A 399 6.15 -3.51 -13.85
CA LEU A 399 5.78 -2.26 -13.20
C LEU A 399 5.23 -2.51 -11.80
N GLU A 400 5.76 -1.81 -10.78
CA GLU A 400 5.18 -1.80 -9.43
C GLU A 400 5.29 -0.44 -8.73
N LEU A 401 4.67 -0.31 -7.54
CA LEU A 401 4.54 0.95 -6.81
C LEU A 401 3.98 2.07 -7.72
N PRO A 402 2.81 1.83 -8.35
CA PRO A 402 2.25 2.72 -9.34
C PRO A 402 1.75 4.03 -8.72
N ARG A 403 1.96 5.12 -9.45
CA ARG A 403 1.50 6.47 -9.13
C ARG A 403 1.01 7.16 -10.39
N ILE A 404 0.07 8.07 -10.20
CA ILE A 404 -0.52 8.88 -11.27
C ILE A 404 -0.56 10.33 -10.83
N ASN A 405 -0.88 11.24 -11.75
CA ASN A 405 -1.43 12.53 -11.35
C ASN A 405 -2.79 12.31 -10.67
N TYR A 406 -2.82 12.33 -9.34
CA TYR A 406 -4.00 11.93 -8.58
C TYR A 406 -5.20 12.89 -8.75
N ALA A 407 -5.02 14.06 -9.38
CA ALA A 407 -6.15 14.89 -9.83
C ALA A 407 -7.03 14.18 -10.88
N HIS A 408 -6.47 13.16 -11.55
CA HIS A 408 -7.14 12.25 -12.48
C HIS A 408 -7.55 10.92 -11.83
N ASN A 409 -7.40 10.76 -10.51
CA ASN A 409 -7.93 9.57 -9.83
C ASN A 409 -9.44 9.51 -10.01
N GLY A 410 -9.96 8.34 -10.38
CA GLY A 410 -11.38 8.16 -10.65
C GLY A 410 -11.84 8.67 -12.02
N LYS A 411 -10.92 9.23 -12.82
CA LYS A 411 -11.18 9.86 -14.12
C LYS A 411 -10.28 9.25 -15.20
N ARG A 412 -10.65 9.47 -16.47
CA ARG A 412 -9.80 9.08 -17.60
C ARG A 412 -8.43 9.74 -17.44
N TYR A 413 -7.40 8.95 -17.70
CA TYR A 413 -6.01 9.31 -17.50
C TYR A 413 -5.16 8.67 -18.60
N ARG A 414 -3.87 9.03 -18.66
CA ARG A 414 -2.93 8.61 -19.70
C ARG A 414 -1.62 8.08 -19.13
N TYR A 415 -1.13 8.60 -18.01
CA TYR A 415 0.24 8.32 -17.57
C TYR A 415 0.31 7.58 -16.24
N VAL A 416 1.18 6.57 -16.20
CA VAL A 416 1.56 5.83 -14.99
C VAL A 416 3.04 6.07 -14.71
N PHE A 417 3.35 6.45 -13.48
CA PHE A 417 4.71 6.59 -12.95
C PHE A 417 4.94 5.46 -11.95
N ALA A 418 6.05 4.73 -12.07
CA ALA A 418 6.24 3.55 -11.25
C ALA A 418 7.71 3.16 -11.11
N ALA A 419 7.96 2.18 -10.25
CA ALA A 419 9.26 1.55 -10.09
C ALA A 419 9.31 0.21 -10.85
N GLU A 420 10.45 -0.07 -11.48
CA GLU A 420 10.79 -1.32 -12.16
C GLU A 420 12.15 -1.78 -11.61
N VAL A 421 12.18 -2.31 -10.37
CA VAL A 421 13.34 -2.84 -9.62
C VAL A 421 14.62 -1.98 -9.59
N GLN A 422 15.27 -1.75 -10.73
CA GLN A 422 16.46 -0.89 -10.93
C GLN A 422 16.12 0.48 -11.57
N TRP A 423 14.92 0.65 -12.11
CA TRP A 423 14.52 1.84 -12.88
C TRP A 423 13.26 2.50 -12.32
N ASN A 424 13.10 3.79 -12.62
CA ASN A 424 11.79 4.42 -12.61
C ASN A 424 11.27 4.51 -14.04
N ILE A 425 9.96 4.32 -14.20
CA ILE A 425 9.30 4.30 -15.49
C ILE A 425 8.14 5.31 -15.52
N LYS A 426 8.02 6.02 -16.63
CA LYS A 426 6.81 6.72 -17.06
C LYS A 426 6.23 5.94 -18.23
N TYR A 427 5.00 5.47 -18.09
CA TYR A 427 4.30 4.67 -19.09
C TYR A 427 3.08 5.45 -19.60
N ASP A 428 2.96 5.57 -20.92
CA ASP A 428 1.82 6.17 -21.60
C ASP A 428 0.86 5.05 -22.04
N ILE A 429 -0.29 4.96 -21.38
CA ILE A 429 -1.25 3.87 -21.58
C ILE A 429 -1.95 3.95 -22.96
N LEU A 430 -1.98 5.13 -23.60
CA LEU A 430 -2.62 5.30 -24.91
C LEU A 430 -1.69 4.86 -26.03
N THR A 431 -0.45 5.31 -25.98
CA THR A 431 0.55 4.98 -27.02
C THR A 431 1.28 3.66 -26.76
N LYS A 432 1.12 3.09 -25.55
CA LYS A 432 1.83 1.92 -25.05
C LYS A 432 3.35 2.09 -25.08
N SER A 433 3.82 3.33 -24.94
CA SER A 433 5.24 3.68 -24.92
C SER A 433 5.73 3.95 -23.50
N SER A 434 7.03 3.78 -23.26
CA SER A 434 7.63 4.04 -21.96
C SER A 434 8.90 4.86 -22.05
N LEU A 435 9.13 5.66 -21.01
CA LEU A 435 10.39 6.33 -20.73
C LEU A 435 10.96 5.77 -19.43
N LYS A 436 12.21 5.32 -19.48
CA LYS A 436 12.89 4.73 -18.32
C LYS A 436 14.03 5.62 -17.86
N TRP A 437 14.19 5.73 -16.55
CA TRP A 437 15.31 6.40 -15.90
C TRP A 437 15.99 5.44 -14.93
N GLY A 438 17.32 5.40 -14.96
CA GLY A 438 18.11 4.68 -13.96
C GLY A 438 19.59 5.03 -14.08
N GLU A 439 20.35 4.65 -13.05
CA GLU A 439 21.78 4.89 -12.93
C GLU A 439 22.44 3.66 -12.31
N VAL A 440 23.70 3.38 -12.68
CA VAL A 440 24.43 2.22 -12.17
C VAL A 440 24.58 2.33 -10.65
N HIS A 441 24.27 1.24 -9.93
CA HIS A 441 24.28 1.20 -8.46
C HIS A 441 23.31 2.19 -7.78
N CYS A 442 22.25 2.58 -8.48
CA CYS A 442 21.14 3.36 -7.95
C CYS A 442 19.87 2.51 -7.93
N TRP A 443 19.20 2.45 -6.79
CA TRP A 443 17.89 1.81 -6.64
C TRP A 443 16.88 2.88 -6.23
N PRO A 444 15.98 3.29 -7.15
CA PRO A 444 15.01 4.32 -6.85
C PRO A 444 13.89 3.81 -5.94
N ALA A 445 13.34 4.71 -5.12
CA ALA A 445 12.08 4.51 -4.44
C ALA A 445 10.89 4.82 -5.37
N GLU A 446 9.67 4.47 -4.94
CA GLU A 446 8.41 4.84 -5.60
C GLU A 446 8.40 6.32 -6.02
N PRO A 447 8.18 6.63 -7.32
CA PRO A 447 8.13 8.00 -7.81
C PRO A 447 6.84 8.71 -7.35
N VAL A 448 6.95 9.96 -6.90
CA VAL A 448 5.80 10.76 -6.47
C VAL A 448 5.60 11.92 -7.44
N PHE A 449 4.47 11.92 -8.16
CA PHE A 449 4.11 12.99 -9.07
C PHE A 449 3.71 14.27 -8.31
N VAL A 450 4.19 15.42 -8.78
CA VAL A 450 3.78 16.74 -8.29
C VAL A 450 3.42 17.62 -9.50
N PRO A 451 2.14 18.02 -9.65
CA PRO A 451 1.71 18.81 -10.79
C PRO A 451 2.34 20.20 -10.78
N THR A 452 2.68 20.71 -11.96
CA THR A 452 3.04 22.13 -12.12
C THR A 452 1.79 23.00 -11.86
N PRO A 453 1.87 24.08 -11.08
CA PRO A 453 0.73 24.96 -10.86
C PRO A 453 0.17 25.52 -12.17
N GLY A 454 -1.13 25.34 -12.39
CA GLY A 454 -1.81 25.79 -13.61
C GLY A 454 -1.54 24.93 -14.86
N ALA A 455 -1.00 23.71 -14.69
CA ALA A 455 -0.84 22.76 -15.80
C ALA A 455 -2.18 22.41 -16.45
N GLU A 456 -2.20 22.44 -17.79
CA GLU A 456 -3.33 21.96 -18.61
C GLU A 456 -3.16 20.49 -19.03
N ASP A 457 -1.91 20.05 -19.23
CA ASP A 457 -1.58 18.67 -19.59
C ASP A 457 -1.37 17.78 -18.35
N GLU A 458 -1.81 16.52 -18.46
CA GLU A 458 -1.77 15.54 -17.36
C GLU A 458 -0.36 15.26 -16.83
N ASP A 459 0.65 15.26 -17.71
CA ASP A 459 2.04 14.94 -17.39
C ASP A 459 2.97 16.16 -17.38
N HIS A 460 2.43 17.38 -17.31
CA HIS A 460 3.26 18.57 -17.24
C HIS A 460 3.95 18.66 -15.86
N GLU A 461 5.09 17.97 -15.81
CA GLU A 461 6.00 17.91 -14.68
C GLU A 461 7.33 18.60 -15.04
N MET A 462 8.22 18.60 -14.05
CA MET A 462 9.59 19.08 -14.15
C MET A 462 10.37 18.56 -15.38
N PRO A 463 10.91 19.42 -16.26
CA PRO A 463 11.88 18.99 -17.28
C PRO A 463 13.23 18.67 -16.61
N CYS A 464 13.62 17.39 -16.57
CA CYS A 464 14.96 16.98 -16.17
C CYS A 464 15.86 16.91 -17.43
N PRO A 465 16.83 17.83 -17.63
CA PRO A 465 17.80 17.66 -18.71
C PRO A 465 18.76 16.51 -18.38
N PRO A 466 19.25 15.75 -19.37
CA PRO A 466 20.22 14.67 -19.14
C PRO A 466 21.53 15.24 -18.55
N PRO A 467 22.12 14.61 -17.52
CA PRO A 467 23.39 15.08 -16.97
C PRO A 467 24.52 14.80 -17.99
N ARG A 468 25.23 15.86 -18.38
CA ARG A 468 26.60 15.74 -18.90
C ARG A 468 27.52 15.72 -17.68
N ASP A 469 28.23 14.60 -17.52
CA ASP A 469 29.35 14.38 -16.60
C ASP A 469 29.08 14.58 -15.10
N ALA A 470 28.73 13.49 -14.39
CA ALA A 470 28.82 13.43 -12.93
C ALA A 470 29.76 12.28 -12.52
N LYS A 471 30.93 12.64 -11.98
CA LYS A 471 31.80 11.72 -11.23
C LYS A 471 31.29 11.57 -9.80
N GLU A 472 31.29 10.33 -9.33
CA GLU A 472 31.16 9.78 -7.97
C GLU A 472 30.56 10.68 -6.86
N GLY A 473 29.40 10.24 -6.33
CA GLY A 473 28.86 10.67 -5.04
C GLY A 473 27.64 11.59 -5.11
N THR A 474 26.50 11.09 -5.60
CA THR A 474 25.26 11.89 -5.78
C THR A 474 24.01 11.13 -5.41
N THR A 475 23.34 11.52 -4.32
CA THR A 475 21.93 11.11 -4.07
C THR A 475 20.99 11.98 -4.90
N SER A 476 20.25 11.38 -5.82
CA SER A 476 19.32 12.09 -6.71
C SER A 476 17.98 12.41 -6.02
N LEU A 477 17.27 13.41 -6.55
CA LEU A 477 15.91 13.82 -6.13
C LEU A 477 14.86 12.70 -6.26
N GLY A 478 15.20 11.57 -6.89
CA GLY A 478 14.48 10.31 -6.80
C GLY A 478 15.11 9.40 -5.76
N GLY A 479 15.00 9.77 -4.48
CA GLY A 479 15.51 9.06 -3.29
C GLY A 479 16.28 7.75 -3.55
N ALA A 480 17.52 7.86 -4.00
CA ALA A 480 18.40 6.72 -4.22
C ALA A 480 19.07 6.29 -2.92
N ALA A 481 19.13 4.99 -2.64
CA ALA A 481 19.97 4.46 -1.57
C ALA A 481 21.42 4.32 -2.05
N HIS A 482 22.30 5.27 -1.70
CA HIS A 482 23.75 5.09 -1.88
C HIS A 482 24.37 4.35 -0.70
N ALA A 483 25.24 3.40 -1.02
CA ALA A 483 26.17 2.81 -0.07
C ALA A 483 27.41 3.71 0.07
N TYR A 484 27.77 4.06 1.30
CA TYR A 484 29.01 4.76 1.61
C TYR A 484 30.08 3.71 1.93
N GLY A 485 31.12 3.62 1.09
CA GLY A 485 32.38 2.98 1.43
C GLY A 485 33.34 4.03 1.99
N GLU A 486 33.79 3.85 3.23
CA GLU A 486 34.88 4.65 3.81
C GLU A 486 36.20 4.26 3.14
N GLY A 487 36.69 5.10 2.25
CA GLY A 487 38.06 5.02 1.75
C GLY A 487 39.03 5.55 2.81
N GLN A 488 39.71 4.65 3.51
CA GLN A 488 40.92 4.98 4.25
C GLN A 488 41.98 5.49 3.27
N ALA A 489 42.36 6.76 3.44
CA ALA A 489 43.58 7.28 2.86
C ALA A 489 44.79 6.58 3.50
N ALA A 490 45.69 6.06 2.67
CA ALA A 490 47.08 5.78 3.05
C ALA A 490 48.01 6.18 1.89
N PRO A 491 49.22 6.66 2.19
CA PRO A 491 49.92 7.64 1.36
C PRO A 491 50.92 7.02 0.38
N CYS A 492 50.97 7.59 -0.83
CA CYS A 492 52.15 8.11 -1.55
C CYS A 492 51.80 8.24 -3.04
#